data_AF-A0A3M0GDH2-F1
#
_entry.id   AF-A0A3M0GDH2-F1
#
_cell.length_a   1.000
_cell.length_b   1.000
_cell.length_c   1.000
_cell.angle_alpha   90.00
_cell.angle_beta   90.00
_cell.angle_gamma   90.00
#
_symmetry.space_group_name_H-M   'P 1'
#
loop_
_entity.id
_entity.type
_entity.pdbx_description
1 polymer ?
#
loop_
_entity_poly.entity_id
_entity_poly.type
_entity_poly.pdbx_seq_one_letter_code
_entity_poly.pdbx_strand_id
1 'polypeptide(L)'
;MKNSLNFILGLVLLAVVSCDSNDRKPGFEYMPNMYESVPYDTYGEYDIFQTVTGGSEAMKPAEGSVMRGWLPYEIEDNQDGYAFAKANLTNPLPYTEENLAKGTELYNIYCGICHGNKGDGQGTLAKREKILGVPAYNDAGRAITEGSVYHVMYYGINSMGSYASQMTEEELWQVNHYVMSLKDALDKKEPRPTIDVGAVLEPNTMMMTDDLEVLEDTQSDNQGEAMQQAGEENPATNLDGNE
;
A
#
# COMPACT_ATOMS: atom_id res chain seq x y z
N MET A 1 -16.22 -38.39 67.98
CA MET A 1 -15.41 -38.51 66.74
C MET A 1 -16.22 -38.28 65.46
N LYS A 2 -17.49 -38.70 65.33
CA LYS A 2 -18.30 -38.44 64.13
C LYS A 2 -18.64 -36.95 63.91
N ASN A 3 -18.91 -36.20 64.98
CA ASN A 3 -19.27 -34.77 64.87
C ASN A 3 -18.09 -33.86 64.49
N SER A 4 -16.86 -34.22 64.89
CA SER A 4 -15.63 -33.50 64.49
C SER A 4 -15.25 -33.77 63.03
N LEU A 5 -15.51 -34.98 62.53
CA LEU A 5 -15.27 -35.34 61.13
C LEU A 5 -16.24 -34.61 60.18
N ASN A 6 -17.52 -34.48 60.56
CA ASN A 6 -18.50 -33.72 59.78
C ASN A 6 -18.17 -32.22 59.73
N PHE A 7 -17.61 -31.66 60.80
CA PHE A 7 -17.15 -30.27 60.82
C PHE A 7 -15.97 -30.04 59.88
N ILE A 8 -15.00 -30.96 59.86
CA ILE A 8 -13.86 -30.91 58.95
C ILE A 8 -14.33 -31.07 57.49
N LEU A 9 -15.26 -32.00 57.22
CA LEU A 9 -15.82 -32.20 55.88
C LEU A 9 -16.58 -30.96 55.39
N GLY A 10 -17.33 -30.29 56.26
CA GLY A 10 -18.02 -29.04 55.95
C GLY A 10 -17.06 -27.88 55.66
N LEU A 11 -15.96 -27.79 56.41
CA LEU A 11 -14.94 -26.75 56.22
C LEU A 11 -14.16 -26.96 54.91
N VAL A 12 -13.88 -28.21 54.55
CA VAL A 12 -13.29 -28.58 53.25
C VAL A 12 -14.26 -28.26 52.10
N LEU A 13 -15.55 -28.58 52.23
CA LEU A 13 -16.56 -28.20 51.23
C LEU A 13 -16.68 -26.68 51.04
N LEU A 14 -16.61 -25.92 52.14
CA LEU A 14 -16.65 -24.45 52.08
C LEU A 14 -15.39 -23.87 51.40
N ALA A 15 -14.22 -24.47 51.66
CA ALA A 15 -12.96 -24.06 51.04
C ALA A 15 -12.93 -24.33 49.52
N VAL A 16 -13.61 -25.37 49.05
CA VAL A 16 -13.72 -25.70 47.62
C VAL A 16 -14.67 -24.74 46.88
N VAL A 17 -15.68 -24.17 47.56
CA VAL A 17 -16.63 -23.20 46.98
C VAL A 17 -16.10 -21.76 46.99
N SER A 18 -15.14 -21.43 47.87
CA SER A 18 -14.61 -20.06 48.01
C SER A 18 -13.64 -19.65 46.91
N CYS A 19 -13.22 -20.55 46.01
CA CYS A 19 -12.39 -20.23 44.86
C CYS A 19 -13.26 -20.14 43.59
N ASP A 20 -14.06 -19.07 43.49
CA ASP A 20 -14.61 -18.67 42.19
C ASP A 20 -13.57 -17.81 41.46
N SER A 21 -12.63 -18.46 40.78
CA SER A 21 -11.56 -17.82 40.00
C SER A 21 -12.05 -17.33 38.63
N ASN A 22 -13.37 -17.23 38.42
CA ASN A 22 -14.00 -16.95 37.13
C ASN A 22 -14.73 -15.60 37.10
N ASP A 23 -14.33 -14.62 37.91
CA ASP A 23 -14.83 -13.25 37.70
C ASP A 23 -14.14 -12.65 36.47
N ARG A 24 -14.88 -12.56 35.36
CA ARG A 24 -14.42 -11.97 34.09
C ARG A 24 -14.62 -10.45 34.04
N LYS A 25 -14.94 -9.83 35.18
CA LYS A 25 -15.07 -8.38 35.28
C LYS A 25 -13.69 -7.75 35.45
N PRO A 26 -13.51 -6.50 34.96
CA PRO A 26 -12.35 -5.71 35.31
C PRO A 26 -12.15 -5.68 36.83
N GLY A 27 -10.88 -5.69 37.26
CA GLY A 27 -10.53 -5.63 38.67
C GLY A 27 -10.94 -4.32 39.32
N PHE A 28 -10.96 -4.28 40.66
CA PHE A 28 -11.20 -3.05 41.39
C PHE A 28 -10.03 -2.09 41.25
N GLU A 29 -10.31 -0.85 40.89
CA GLU A 29 -9.32 0.22 40.82
C GLU A 29 -9.36 1.08 42.08
N TYR A 30 -8.21 1.25 42.73
CA TYR A 30 -8.06 2.13 43.88
C TYR A 30 -7.52 3.49 43.43
N MET A 31 -8.29 4.56 43.68
CA MET A 31 -7.97 5.95 43.31
C MET A 31 -7.71 6.14 41.80
N PRO A 32 -8.72 6.03 40.93
CA PRO A 32 -8.58 6.14 39.47
C PRO A 32 -8.42 7.60 38.98
N ASN A 33 -7.62 8.40 39.68
CA ASN A 33 -7.33 9.77 39.24
C ASN A 33 -6.33 9.68 38.07
N MET A 34 -6.76 10.11 36.87
CA MET A 34 -5.96 10.07 35.64
C MET A 34 -5.74 8.67 35.01
N TYR A 35 -6.55 7.67 35.38
CA TYR A 35 -6.53 6.35 34.73
C TYR A 35 -7.21 6.39 33.35
N GLU A 36 -8.24 7.22 33.24
CA GLU A 36 -8.94 7.49 31.99
C GLU A 36 -8.46 8.81 31.38
N SER A 37 -8.38 8.83 30.06
CA SER A 37 -8.07 10.03 29.28
C SER A 37 -9.22 11.04 29.42
N VAL A 38 -8.88 12.28 29.76
CA VAL A 38 -9.78 13.43 29.55
C VAL A 38 -9.94 13.76 28.05
N PRO A 39 -8.88 13.73 27.20
CA PRO A 39 -9.05 13.91 25.77
C PRO A 39 -9.67 12.66 25.12
N TYR A 40 -10.17 12.81 23.90
CA TYR A 40 -10.67 11.67 23.15
C TYR A 40 -9.51 10.79 22.64
N ASP A 41 -9.69 9.47 22.78
CA ASP A 41 -8.81 8.45 22.25
C ASP A 41 -9.22 8.08 20.82
N THR A 42 -8.25 7.67 20.01
CA THR A 42 -8.42 7.42 18.56
C THR A 42 -9.46 6.37 18.20
N TYR A 43 -9.75 5.44 19.12
CA TYR A 43 -10.79 4.41 18.96
C TYR A 43 -11.76 4.40 20.15
N GLY A 44 -11.88 5.54 20.83
CA GLY A 44 -12.79 5.71 21.96
C GLY A 44 -14.24 5.84 21.50
N GLU A 45 -15.16 5.45 22.39
CA GLU A 45 -16.60 5.61 22.22
C GLU A 45 -17.12 6.73 23.12
N TYR A 46 -17.83 7.70 22.53
CA TYR A 46 -18.33 8.88 23.23
C TYR A 46 -19.74 9.27 22.77
N ASP A 47 -20.58 9.70 23.72
CA ASP A 47 -21.98 10.06 23.48
C ASP A 47 -22.16 11.17 22.44
N ILE A 48 -21.21 12.10 22.35
CA ILE A 48 -21.27 13.23 21.41
C ILE A 48 -21.28 12.78 19.94
N PHE A 49 -20.68 11.62 19.63
CA PHE A 49 -20.60 11.09 18.27
C PHE A 49 -21.72 10.09 17.95
N GLN A 50 -22.64 9.83 18.88
CA GLN A 50 -23.68 8.80 18.72
C GLN A 50 -24.60 9.07 17.52
N THR A 51 -24.84 10.33 17.18
CA THR A 51 -25.68 10.73 16.04
C THR A 51 -24.96 10.70 14.69
N VAL A 52 -23.62 10.71 14.68
CA VAL A 52 -22.81 10.86 13.45
C VAL A 52 -22.17 9.53 13.04
N THR A 53 -21.49 8.86 13.97
CA THR A 53 -20.69 7.65 13.72
C THR A 53 -21.18 6.44 14.50
N GLY A 54 -22.25 6.60 15.29
CA GLY A 54 -22.73 5.57 16.21
C GLY A 54 -21.92 5.47 17.50
N GLY A 55 -21.12 6.49 17.83
CA GLY A 55 -20.38 6.61 19.09
C GLY A 55 -18.85 6.65 18.91
N SER A 56 -18.33 6.19 17.77
CA SER A 56 -16.90 6.19 17.49
C SER A 56 -16.33 7.60 17.26
N GLU A 57 -15.21 7.93 17.90
CA GLU A 57 -14.51 9.20 17.63
C GLU A 57 -13.99 9.31 16.19
N ALA A 58 -13.60 8.18 15.58
CA ALA A 58 -12.97 8.13 14.26
C ALA A 58 -13.94 8.52 13.13
N MET A 59 -14.10 9.83 12.92
CA MET A 59 -14.90 10.40 11.84
C MET A 59 -14.19 10.28 10.49
N LYS A 60 -15.00 10.22 9.41
CA LYS A 60 -14.47 10.29 8.06
C LYS A 60 -13.97 11.71 7.75
N PRO A 61 -12.85 11.87 7.04
CA PRO A 61 -12.41 13.17 6.55
C PRO A 61 -13.41 13.74 5.54
N ALA A 62 -13.34 15.06 5.31
CA ALA A 62 -14.17 15.72 4.30
C ALA A 62 -13.88 15.17 2.90
N GLU A 63 -14.93 15.05 2.10
CA GLU A 63 -14.82 14.53 0.73
C GLU A 63 -13.90 15.41 -0.13
N GLY A 64 -13.00 14.77 -0.89
CA GLY A 64 -12.01 15.45 -1.73
C GLY A 64 -10.84 16.11 -0.98
N SER A 65 -10.75 15.94 0.34
CA SER A 65 -9.60 16.45 1.10
C SER A 65 -8.34 15.62 0.83
N VAL A 66 -7.21 16.32 0.64
CA VAL A 66 -5.87 15.72 0.42
C VAL A 66 -4.94 16.18 1.53
N MET A 67 -4.32 15.23 2.23
CA MET A 67 -3.35 15.55 3.28
C MET A 67 -1.98 15.89 2.71
N ARG A 68 -1.19 16.68 3.43
CA ARG A 68 0.17 17.02 2.99
C ARG A 68 1.06 15.78 2.97
N GLY A 69 1.78 15.58 1.86
CA GLY A 69 2.72 14.47 1.69
C GLY A 69 2.09 13.19 1.15
N TRP A 70 0.80 13.20 0.83
CA TRP A 70 0.11 12.09 0.16
C TRP A 70 -0.68 12.62 -1.03
N LEU A 71 -0.70 11.86 -2.12
CA LEU A 71 -1.48 12.17 -3.32
C LEU A 71 -2.37 10.98 -3.66
N PRO A 72 -3.66 11.19 -3.94
CA PRO A 72 -4.52 10.12 -4.39
C PRO A 72 -3.99 9.48 -5.67
N TYR A 73 -4.16 8.17 -5.79
CA TYR A 73 -3.89 7.45 -7.04
C TYR A 73 -4.80 7.98 -8.16
N GLU A 74 -4.19 8.38 -9.28
CA GLU A 74 -4.86 9.12 -10.36
C GLU A 74 -5.70 8.23 -11.30
N ILE A 75 -5.44 6.91 -11.31
CA ILE A 75 -6.12 6.00 -12.22
C ILE A 75 -7.40 5.50 -11.55
N GLU A 76 -8.53 5.67 -12.22
CA GLU A 76 -9.84 5.26 -11.73
C GLU A 76 -10.03 3.73 -11.70
N ASP A 77 -10.90 3.26 -10.80
CA ASP A 77 -11.34 1.86 -10.70
C ASP A 77 -12.38 1.53 -11.79
N ASN A 78 -11.93 1.46 -13.03
CA ASN A 78 -12.74 1.05 -14.16
C ASN A 78 -11.91 0.17 -15.13
N GLN A 79 -12.58 -0.48 -16.08
CA GLN A 79 -11.92 -1.42 -16.99
C GLN A 79 -10.84 -0.74 -17.85
N ASP A 80 -11.05 0.51 -18.24
CA ASP A 80 -10.11 1.29 -19.04
C ASP A 80 -8.90 1.72 -18.18
N GLY A 81 -9.14 2.09 -16.92
CA GLY A 81 -8.12 2.41 -15.92
C GLY A 81 -7.24 1.19 -15.61
N TYR A 82 -7.85 0.02 -15.43
CA TYR A 82 -7.09 -1.23 -15.26
C TYR A 82 -6.24 -1.55 -16.50
N ALA A 83 -6.79 -1.40 -17.71
CA ALA A 83 -6.05 -1.63 -18.95
C ALA A 83 -4.90 -0.61 -19.12
N PHE A 84 -5.14 0.65 -18.78
CA PHE A 84 -4.13 1.72 -18.79
C PHE A 84 -3.01 1.44 -17.80
N ALA A 85 -3.34 1.10 -16.54
CA ALA A 85 -2.37 0.72 -15.52
C ALA A 85 -1.53 -0.49 -15.97
N LYS A 86 -2.20 -1.53 -16.51
CA LYS A 86 -1.52 -2.72 -17.00
C LYS A 86 -0.48 -2.43 -18.09
N ALA A 87 -0.74 -1.45 -18.96
CA ALA A 87 0.10 -1.12 -20.10
C ALA A 87 1.20 -0.10 -19.79
N ASN A 88 0.91 0.92 -18.98
CA ASN A 88 1.77 2.10 -18.83
C ASN A 88 2.43 2.23 -17.45
N LEU A 89 1.88 1.59 -16.42
CA LEU A 89 2.37 1.77 -15.06
C LEU A 89 3.48 0.76 -14.75
N THR A 90 4.62 1.29 -14.31
CA THR A 90 5.80 0.52 -13.90
C THR A 90 6.15 0.85 -12.46
N ASN A 91 6.83 -0.07 -11.78
CA ASN A 91 7.22 0.18 -10.40
C ASN A 91 8.26 1.32 -10.32
N PRO A 92 7.99 2.42 -9.60
CA PRO A 92 8.94 3.52 -9.48
C PRO A 92 10.10 3.22 -8.52
N LEU A 93 9.96 2.21 -7.65
CA LEU A 93 11.00 1.86 -6.69
C LEU A 93 12.13 1.05 -7.33
N PRO A 94 13.40 1.31 -7.00
CA PRO A 94 14.52 0.51 -7.47
C PRO A 94 14.40 -0.94 -6.95
N TYR A 95 14.80 -1.90 -7.80
CA TYR A 95 14.79 -3.32 -7.45
C TYR A 95 15.99 -3.66 -6.57
N THR A 96 15.92 -3.31 -5.28
CA THR A 96 16.97 -3.52 -4.28
C THR A 96 16.69 -4.74 -3.41
N GLU A 97 17.71 -5.25 -2.73
CA GLU A 97 17.53 -6.34 -1.75
C GLU A 97 16.64 -5.90 -0.58
N GLU A 98 16.77 -4.66 -0.12
CA GLU A 98 15.95 -4.09 0.96
C GLU A 98 14.47 -4.04 0.59
N ASN A 99 14.13 -3.49 -0.59
CA ASN A 99 12.75 -3.41 -1.06
C ASN A 99 12.14 -4.81 -1.25
N LEU A 100 12.93 -5.76 -1.75
CA LEU A 100 12.49 -7.14 -1.94
C LEU A 100 12.27 -7.85 -0.60
N ALA A 101 13.15 -7.64 0.38
CA ALA A 101 13.02 -8.21 1.71
C ALA A 101 11.76 -7.67 2.42
N LYS A 102 11.53 -6.35 2.34
CA LYS A 102 10.32 -5.74 2.92
C LYS A 102 9.04 -6.22 2.23
N GLY A 103 9.04 -6.29 0.90
CA GLY A 103 7.94 -6.86 0.13
C GLY A 103 7.65 -8.32 0.47
N THR A 104 8.68 -9.11 0.75
CA THR A 104 8.55 -10.52 1.18
C THR A 104 7.86 -10.63 2.53
N GLU A 105 8.25 -9.79 3.51
CA GLU A 105 7.64 -9.75 4.83
C GLU A 105 6.13 -9.43 4.72
N LEU A 106 5.80 -8.34 4.04
CA LEU A 106 4.43 -7.88 3.86
C LEU A 106 3.58 -8.91 3.09
N TYR A 107 4.12 -9.51 2.03
CA TYR A 107 3.42 -10.55 1.29
C TYR A 107 3.05 -11.73 2.19
N ASN A 108 3.98 -12.17 3.05
CA ASN A 108 3.74 -13.32 3.92
C ASN A 108 2.65 -13.04 4.97
N ILE A 109 2.48 -11.77 5.37
CA ILE A 109 1.43 -11.34 6.31
C ILE A 109 0.07 -11.24 5.60
N TYR A 110 0.01 -10.56 4.45
CA TYR A 110 -1.26 -10.13 3.86
C TYR A 110 -1.74 -10.96 2.67
N CYS A 111 -0.83 -11.53 1.89
CA CYS A 111 -1.14 -12.13 0.57
C CYS A 111 -1.00 -13.67 0.58
N GLY A 112 0.04 -14.19 1.23
CA GLY A 112 0.40 -15.62 1.23
C GLY A 112 -0.67 -16.53 1.81
N ILE A 113 -1.54 -16.02 2.68
CA ILE A 113 -2.67 -16.76 3.26
C ILE A 113 -3.66 -17.28 2.20
N CYS A 114 -3.83 -16.51 1.11
CA CYS A 114 -4.69 -16.84 -0.02
C CYS A 114 -3.89 -17.35 -1.22
N HIS A 115 -2.84 -16.61 -1.62
CA HIS A 115 -2.06 -16.90 -2.83
C HIS A 115 -0.96 -17.97 -2.65
N GLY A 116 -0.64 -18.32 -1.41
CA GLY A 116 0.45 -19.24 -1.08
C GLY A 116 1.82 -18.57 -1.12
N ASN A 117 2.79 -19.11 -0.38
CA ASN A 117 4.13 -18.54 -0.28
C ASN A 117 4.90 -18.55 -1.62
N LYS A 118 4.46 -19.39 -2.56
CA LYS A 118 5.03 -19.51 -3.91
C LYS A 118 4.22 -18.76 -4.98
N GLY A 119 3.10 -18.14 -4.61
CA GLY A 119 2.21 -17.48 -5.58
C GLY A 119 1.48 -18.44 -6.54
N ASP A 120 1.36 -19.72 -6.16
CA ASP A 120 0.73 -20.78 -6.96
C ASP A 120 -0.79 -20.89 -6.73
N GLY A 121 -1.37 -19.95 -5.99
CA GLY A 121 -2.80 -19.95 -5.62
C GLY A 121 -3.13 -21.00 -4.56
N GLN A 122 -2.12 -21.64 -3.95
CA GLN A 122 -2.31 -22.72 -2.98
C GLN A 122 -2.04 -22.26 -1.54
N GLY A 123 -2.63 -21.12 -1.16
CA GLY A 123 -2.63 -20.62 0.21
C GLY A 123 -3.43 -21.49 1.17
N THR A 124 -3.29 -21.26 2.47
CA THR A 124 -3.97 -22.05 3.51
C THR A 124 -5.48 -22.01 3.38
N LEU A 125 -6.05 -20.86 3.01
CA LEU A 125 -7.50 -20.73 2.83
C LEU A 125 -8.01 -21.43 1.56
N ALA A 126 -7.20 -21.42 0.49
CA ALA A 126 -7.48 -22.14 -0.74
C ALA A 126 -7.44 -23.67 -0.53
N LYS A 127 -6.40 -24.17 0.16
CA LYS A 127 -6.25 -25.60 0.50
C LYS A 127 -7.35 -26.13 1.42
N ARG A 128 -7.92 -25.26 2.27
CA ARG A 128 -9.03 -25.60 3.18
C ARG A 128 -10.41 -25.36 2.55
N GLU A 129 -10.45 -25.04 1.25
CA GLU A 129 -11.68 -24.82 0.48
C GLU A 129 -12.59 -23.73 1.08
N LYS A 130 -11.99 -22.75 1.80
CA LYS A 130 -12.73 -21.60 2.33
C LYS A 130 -12.87 -20.49 1.31
N ILE A 131 -11.91 -20.40 0.40
CA ILE A 131 -11.93 -19.54 -0.78
C ILE A 131 -11.52 -20.42 -1.95
N LEU A 132 -12.25 -20.36 -3.06
CA LEU A 132 -11.98 -21.14 -4.26
C LEU A 132 -11.56 -20.22 -5.41
N GLY A 133 -10.79 -20.75 -6.36
CA GLY A 133 -10.45 -20.03 -7.59
C GLY A 133 -9.35 -18.98 -7.45
N VAL A 134 -8.50 -19.06 -6.42
CA VAL A 134 -7.31 -18.20 -6.32
C VAL A 134 -6.31 -18.60 -7.43
N PRO A 135 -5.92 -17.66 -8.31
CA PRO A 135 -5.00 -17.97 -9.41
C PRO A 135 -3.56 -18.14 -8.96
N ALA A 136 -2.80 -18.86 -9.78
CA ALA A 136 -1.35 -18.75 -9.81
C ALA A 136 -0.91 -17.50 -10.58
N TYR A 137 0.21 -16.90 -10.18
CA TYR A 137 0.72 -15.68 -10.82
C TYR A 137 1.25 -15.87 -12.24
N ASN A 138 1.57 -17.10 -12.63
CA ASN A 138 1.98 -17.46 -14.00
C ASN A 138 0.81 -17.87 -14.92
N ASP A 139 -0.44 -17.66 -14.51
CA ASP A 139 -1.59 -17.94 -15.36
C ASP A 139 -1.58 -17.02 -16.61
N ALA A 140 -1.39 -17.65 -17.77
CA ALA A 140 -1.32 -17.00 -19.08
C ALA A 140 -2.59 -16.21 -19.42
N GLY A 141 -3.76 -16.61 -18.89
CA GLY A 141 -5.02 -15.90 -19.13
C GLY A 141 -5.07 -14.52 -18.47
N ARG A 142 -4.32 -14.31 -17.39
CA ARG A 142 -4.27 -13.01 -16.68
C ARG A 142 -3.10 -12.16 -17.13
N ALA A 143 -1.95 -12.79 -17.41
CA ALA A 143 -0.73 -12.14 -17.87
C ALA A 143 -0.44 -10.84 -17.10
N ILE A 144 -0.20 -10.98 -15.80
CA ILE A 144 -0.04 -9.84 -14.89
C ILE A 144 1.27 -9.07 -15.19
N THR A 145 1.22 -7.75 -15.03
CA THR A 145 2.32 -6.79 -15.11
C THR A 145 2.44 -6.02 -13.79
N GLU A 146 3.57 -5.33 -13.57
CA GLU A 146 3.79 -4.49 -12.38
C GLU A 146 2.62 -3.51 -12.16
N GLY A 147 2.21 -2.76 -13.19
CA GLY A 147 1.09 -1.84 -13.08
C GLY A 147 -0.25 -2.52 -12.72
N SER A 148 -0.55 -3.67 -13.32
CA SER A 148 -1.80 -4.39 -13.02
C SER A 148 -1.85 -4.92 -11.59
N VAL A 149 -0.70 -5.35 -11.04
CA VAL A 149 -0.60 -5.86 -9.67
C VAL A 149 -0.84 -4.72 -8.69
N TYR A 150 -0.24 -3.55 -8.92
CA TYR A 150 -0.47 -2.36 -8.08
C TYR A 150 -1.93 -1.93 -8.08
N HIS A 151 -2.54 -1.82 -9.26
CA HIS A 151 -3.94 -1.43 -9.40
C HIS A 151 -4.89 -2.37 -8.64
N VAL A 152 -4.66 -3.68 -8.74
CA VAL A 152 -5.45 -4.69 -8.02
C VAL A 152 -5.20 -4.65 -6.51
N MET A 153 -3.98 -4.36 -6.04
CA MET A 153 -3.76 -4.19 -4.60
C MET A 153 -4.43 -2.92 -4.07
N TYR A 154 -4.49 -1.86 -4.89
CA TYR A 154 -5.06 -0.58 -4.51
C TYR A 154 -6.60 -0.62 -4.45
N TYR A 155 -7.29 -1.14 -5.48
CA TYR A 155 -8.76 -1.18 -5.51
C TYR A 155 -9.36 -2.54 -5.13
N GLY A 156 -8.64 -3.62 -5.37
CA GLY A 156 -9.17 -4.99 -5.32
C GLY A 156 -9.62 -5.48 -6.70
N ILE A 157 -10.01 -6.76 -6.77
CA ILE A 157 -10.66 -7.33 -7.95
C ILE A 157 -11.55 -8.51 -7.54
N ASN A 158 -12.81 -8.49 -7.98
CA ASN A 158 -13.80 -9.53 -7.66
C ASN A 158 -13.90 -9.79 -6.15
N SER A 159 -13.38 -10.93 -5.68
CA SER A 159 -13.40 -11.36 -4.28
C SER A 159 -12.19 -10.88 -3.47
N MET A 160 -11.18 -10.30 -4.11
CA MET A 160 -10.02 -9.69 -3.44
C MET A 160 -10.34 -8.23 -3.14
N GLY A 161 -10.34 -7.85 -1.85
CA GLY A 161 -10.54 -6.47 -1.43
C GLY A 161 -9.31 -5.58 -1.61
N SER A 162 -9.48 -4.29 -1.35
CA SER A 162 -8.39 -3.30 -1.34
C SER A 162 -7.46 -3.49 -0.14
N TYR A 163 -6.17 -3.26 -0.37
CA TYR A 163 -5.12 -3.20 0.66
C TYR A 163 -4.58 -1.78 0.89
N ALA A 164 -5.09 -0.77 0.18
CA ALA A 164 -4.62 0.63 0.30
C ALA A 164 -4.84 1.23 1.71
N SER A 165 -5.78 0.70 2.49
CA SER A 165 -5.99 1.12 3.89
C SER A 165 -5.04 0.45 4.89
N GLN A 166 -4.35 -0.61 4.48
CA GLN A 166 -3.48 -1.43 5.35
C GLN A 166 -1.99 -1.17 5.10
N MET A 167 -1.63 -0.66 3.92
CA MET A 167 -0.26 -0.44 3.49
C MET A 167 -0.10 0.93 2.84
N THR A 168 1.09 1.50 2.98
CA THR A 168 1.49 2.71 2.25
C THR A 168 1.76 2.40 0.77
N GLU A 169 1.79 3.43 -0.08
CA GLU A 169 2.07 3.27 -1.52
C GLU A 169 3.44 2.63 -1.78
N GLU A 170 4.45 3.02 -0.99
CA GLU A 170 5.78 2.43 -1.04
C GLU A 170 5.74 0.92 -0.74
N GLU A 171 5.02 0.54 0.31
CA GLU A 171 4.86 -0.87 0.71
C GLU A 171 4.10 -1.68 -0.36
N LEU A 172 3.08 -1.08 -0.99
CA LEU A 172 2.39 -1.70 -2.12
C LEU A 172 3.36 -1.97 -3.28
N TRP A 173 4.25 -1.02 -3.60
CA TRP A 173 5.29 -1.20 -4.62
C TRP A 173 6.36 -2.22 -4.21
N GLN A 174 6.70 -2.33 -2.94
CA GLN A 174 7.62 -3.36 -2.45
C GLN A 174 7.00 -4.77 -2.58
N VAL A 175 5.73 -4.94 -2.19
CA VAL A 175 4.99 -6.19 -2.40
C VAL A 175 4.92 -6.52 -3.89
N ASN A 176 4.70 -5.52 -4.75
CA ASN A 176 4.69 -5.69 -6.20
C ASN A 176 5.99 -6.34 -6.72
N HIS A 177 7.15 -5.84 -6.29
CA HIS A 177 8.46 -6.41 -6.64
C HIS A 177 8.56 -7.89 -6.28
N TYR A 178 8.07 -8.27 -5.09
CA TYR A 178 8.07 -9.65 -4.65
C TYR A 178 7.09 -10.51 -5.45
N VAL A 179 5.86 -10.04 -5.72
CA VAL A 179 4.88 -10.75 -6.55
C VAL A 179 5.44 -11.05 -7.94
N MET A 180 6.08 -10.07 -8.57
CA MET A 180 6.70 -10.27 -9.88
C MET A 180 7.89 -11.25 -9.81
N SER A 181 8.65 -11.26 -8.72
CA SER A 181 9.70 -12.26 -8.51
C SER A 181 9.14 -13.68 -8.38
N LEU A 182 8.00 -13.86 -7.68
CA LEU A 182 7.31 -15.14 -7.57
C LEU A 182 6.78 -15.61 -8.93
N LYS A 183 6.23 -14.68 -9.72
CA LYS A 183 5.81 -14.97 -11.09
C LYS A 183 6.99 -15.47 -11.94
N ASP A 184 8.12 -14.78 -11.92
CA ASP A 184 9.30 -15.18 -12.68
C ASP A 184 9.86 -16.53 -12.22
N ALA A 185 9.83 -16.80 -10.91
CA ALA A 185 10.19 -18.11 -10.36
C ALA A 185 9.26 -19.24 -10.82
N LEU A 186 7.95 -18.98 -10.92
CA LEU A 186 6.97 -19.92 -11.47
C LEU A 186 7.15 -20.15 -12.97
N ASP A 187 7.57 -19.10 -13.70
CA ASP A 187 7.95 -19.17 -15.11
C ASP A 187 9.34 -19.83 -15.33
N LYS A 188 10.04 -20.21 -14.24
CA LYS A 188 11.39 -20.77 -14.24
C LYS A 188 12.43 -19.86 -14.92
N LYS A 189 12.28 -18.55 -14.79
CA LYS A 189 13.27 -17.59 -15.25
C LYS A 189 14.37 -17.41 -14.20
N GLU A 190 15.53 -16.94 -14.66
CA GLU A 190 16.60 -16.55 -13.76
C GLU A 190 16.17 -15.36 -12.88
N PRO A 191 16.57 -15.33 -11.59
CA PRO A 191 16.25 -14.22 -10.71
C PRO A 191 16.75 -12.89 -11.27
N ARG A 192 15.93 -11.84 -11.16
CA ARG A 192 16.35 -10.48 -11.51
C ARG A 192 17.50 -10.06 -10.59
N PRO A 193 18.60 -9.50 -11.11
CA PRO A 193 19.69 -9.01 -10.26
C PRO A 193 19.19 -7.81 -9.45
N THR A 194 19.52 -7.78 -8.16
CA THR A 194 19.27 -6.62 -7.31
C THR A 194 20.27 -5.51 -7.60
N ILE A 195 19.80 -4.27 -7.50
CA ILE A 195 20.62 -3.07 -7.64
C ILE A 195 21.01 -2.60 -6.23
N ASP A 196 22.30 -2.39 -6.01
CA ASP A 196 22.79 -1.68 -4.83
C ASP A 196 22.79 -0.17 -5.11
N VAL A 197 21.83 0.55 -4.52
CA VAL A 197 21.68 2.01 -4.71
C VAL A 197 22.84 2.78 -4.08
N GLY A 198 23.55 2.18 -3.11
CA GLY A 198 24.77 2.74 -2.53
C GLY A 198 25.91 2.88 -3.54
N ALA A 199 25.92 2.05 -4.60
CA ALA A 199 26.92 2.10 -5.66
C ALA A 199 26.57 3.06 -6.82
N VAL A 200 25.32 3.53 -6.91
CA VAL A 200 24.84 4.39 -8.02
C VAL A 200 25.07 5.89 -7.74
N LEU A 201 25.42 6.25 -6.50
CA LEU A 201 25.76 7.63 -6.11
C LEU A 201 27.24 8.01 -6.31
N GLU A 202 28.08 7.08 -6.78
CA GLU A 202 29.42 7.45 -7.26
C GLU A 202 29.25 8.23 -8.58
N PRO A 203 29.65 9.53 -8.64
CA PRO A 203 29.40 10.34 -9.82
C PRO A 203 30.18 9.77 -10.99
N ASN A 204 29.45 9.43 -12.05
CA ASN A 204 29.96 8.96 -13.33
C ASN A 204 31.18 9.78 -13.76
N THR A 205 32.36 9.17 -13.69
CA THR A 205 33.54 9.64 -14.41
C THR A 205 33.23 9.46 -15.89
N MET A 206 32.94 10.58 -16.53
CA MET A 206 32.78 10.72 -17.96
C MET A 206 33.97 10.07 -18.69
N MET A 207 33.75 8.92 -19.32
CA MET A 207 34.65 8.45 -20.38
C MET A 207 34.44 9.34 -21.60
N MET A 208 35.22 10.40 -21.68
CA MET A 208 35.48 11.15 -22.90
C MET A 208 36.92 10.83 -23.33
N THR A 209 37.05 9.82 -24.18
CA THR A 209 38.19 9.56 -25.08
C THR A 209 37.57 8.86 -26.28
N ASP A 210 37.90 9.08 -27.53
CA ASP A 210 38.72 10.01 -28.29
C ASP A 210 38.03 10.00 -29.66
N ASP A 211 38.10 11.09 -30.42
CA ASP A 211 38.07 11.13 -31.90
C ASP A 211 37.72 12.55 -32.35
N LEU A 212 38.67 13.46 -32.11
CA LEU A 212 38.69 14.76 -32.77
C LEU A 212 39.72 14.69 -33.91
N GLU A 213 39.33 14.10 -35.04
CA GLU A 213 40.04 14.32 -36.30
C GLU A 213 39.46 15.54 -37.01
N VAL A 214 40.21 16.64 -36.91
CA VAL A 214 40.64 17.52 -38.01
C VAL A 214 39.65 17.67 -39.17
N LEU A 215 38.99 18.83 -39.24
CA LEU A 215 38.90 19.64 -40.46
C LEU A 215 38.79 21.11 -40.07
N GLU A 216 39.94 21.79 -39.97
CA GLU A 216 40.00 23.22 -40.20
C GLU A 216 39.79 23.44 -41.70
N ASP A 217 38.73 24.14 -42.10
CA ASP A 217 38.83 24.98 -43.27
C ASP A 217 37.94 26.23 -43.15
N THR A 218 38.54 27.31 -43.59
CA THR A 218 38.19 28.70 -43.36
C THR A 218 36.96 29.14 -44.17
N GLN A 219 36.04 29.92 -43.59
CA GLN A 219 35.71 31.23 -44.17
C GLN A 219 34.87 32.12 -43.27
N SER A 220 35.40 33.33 -43.14
CA SER A 220 34.92 34.54 -42.49
C SER A 220 33.71 35.18 -43.17
N ASP A 221 32.92 35.86 -42.35
CA ASP A 221 32.27 37.14 -42.61
C ASP A 221 31.31 37.29 -43.81
N ASN A 222 30.02 37.41 -43.50
CA ASN A 222 29.26 38.55 -44.02
C ASN A 222 28.11 38.94 -43.08
N GLN A 223 28.15 40.18 -42.59
CA GLN A 223 27.03 40.87 -41.96
C GLN A 223 26.24 41.59 -43.06
N GLY A 224 24.90 41.62 -42.93
CA GLY A 224 24.15 42.85 -43.20
C GLY A 224 22.99 42.78 -44.19
N GLU A 225 21.94 43.52 -43.79
CA GLU A 225 20.82 44.09 -44.58
C GLU A 225 19.64 43.13 -44.87
N ALA A 226 18.36 43.46 -44.64
CA ALA A 226 17.61 44.66 -44.25
C ALA A 226 16.20 44.17 -43.78
N MET A 227 15.63 44.61 -42.65
CA MET A 227 14.88 45.85 -42.40
C MET A 227 13.38 45.79 -42.80
N GLN A 228 12.52 45.99 -41.78
CA GLN A 228 11.16 46.60 -41.80
C GLN A 228 10.01 45.80 -42.47
N GLN A 229 8.77 45.78 -41.95
CA GLN A 229 8.05 46.77 -41.16
C GLN A 229 6.75 46.17 -40.56
N ALA A 230 6.36 46.69 -39.39
CA ALA A 230 5.01 47.01 -38.85
C ALA A 230 3.81 46.09 -39.16
N GLY A 231 3.03 45.65 -38.16
CA GLY A 231 1.99 46.47 -37.50
C GLY A 231 0.66 46.22 -38.24
N GLU A 232 -0.47 45.85 -37.64
CA GLU A 232 -1.26 46.71 -36.75
C GLU A 232 -2.56 45.92 -36.38
N GLU A 233 -3.04 46.13 -35.15
CA GLU A 233 -4.44 46.14 -34.63
C GLU A 233 -5.28 44.87 -34.39
N ASN A 234 -5.63 44.75 -33.11
CA ASN A 234 -6.85 44.19 -32.53
C ASN A 234 -8.07 45.07 -32.92
N PRO A 235 -9.33 44.58 -32.90
CA PRO A 235 -10.04 44.65 -31.61
C PRO A 235 -11.12 43.56 -31.36
N ALA A 236 -11.49 43.52 -30.08
CA ALA A 236 -12.56 42.77 -29.48
C ALA A 236 -13.96 42.97 -30.13
N THR A 237 -14.78 41.93 -30.05
CA THR A 237 -16.25 42.05 -30.04
C THR A 237 -16.82 41.15 -28.94
N ASN A 238 -17.43 41.79 -27.93
CA ASN A 238 -18.43 41.20 -27.05
C ASN A 238 -19.67 40.80 -27.87
N LEU A 239 -20.28 39.67 -27.52
CA LEU A 239 -21.73 39.47 -27.64
C LEU A 239 -22.23 38.66 -26.43
N ASP A 240 -23.10 39.32 -25.66
CA ASP A 240 -23.96 38.77 -24.61
C ASP A 240 -24.99 37.76 -25.14
N GLY A 241 -25.55 36.93 -24.25
CA GLY A 241 -26.94 36.48 -24.39
C GLY A 241 -27.30 35.09 -23.86
N ASN A 242 -27.88 35.06 -22.65
CA ASN A 242 -28.97 34.20 -22.12
C ASN A 242 -29.22 32.80 -22.72
N GLU A 243 -29.16 31.76 -21.89
CA GLU A 243 -30.28 31.16 -21.10
C GLU A 243 -29.72 30.26 -19.99
#